data_AF-A0A7C0U4V1-F1
#
_entry.id   AF-A0A7C0U4V1-F1
#
_cell.length_a   1.000
_cell.length_b   1.000
_cell.length_c   1.000
_cell.angle_alpha   90.00
_cell.angle_beta   90.00
_cell.angle_gamma   90.00
#
_symmetry.space_group_name_H-M   'P 1'
#
loop_
_entity.id
_entity.type
_entity.pdbx_description
1 polymer ?
#
loop_
_entity_poly.entity_id
_entity_poly.type
_entity_poly.pdbx_seq_one_letter_code
_entity_poly.pdbx_strand_id
1 'polypeptide(L)'
;MFYEHLMIDGVKMSASLGNVVYPKDWLEVAPAELLRFLYNKKLMKTRSFSWRYLPNLYDEYDRHADVYFDRVKVANEKEREHIKRLFEISQLGKPKACVTIPFSFAAIIAQIHNPAKSLDKAIELLRFTGHVDKVGKEDKEEIRKRLMYARRWAEKYAPEDMKIRIRESVPPKLICSLSDKEKNAIKVFAKDLAKEWNEQSLQYRIFEIAKENGIDVKRFFKICYQIILGKDYGPKLGPFILAVGKEKIIALLSEVGS
;
A
#
# COMPACT_ATOMS: atom_id res chain seq x y z
N MET A 1 -34.97 14.92 -1.10
CA MET A 1 -33.74 14.23 -1.56
C MET A 1 -32.60 15.22 -1.43
N PHE A 2 -31.76 15.12 -0.39
CA PHE A 2 -30.60 16.01 -0.23
C PHE A 2 -29.31 15.19 -0.40
N TYR A 3 -29.00 14.86 -1.66
CA TYR A 3 -27.67 14.36 -2.01
C TYR A 3 -26.83 15.55 -2.46
N GLU A 4 -25.86 15.95 -1.64
CA GLU A 4 -24.85 16.92 -2.08
C GLU A 4 -23.95 16.30 -3.16
N HIS A 5 -23.34 17.14 -3.98
CA HIS A 5 -22.52 16.71 -5.13
C HIS A 5 -21.29 15.89 -4.68
N LEU A 6 -20.99 14.82 -5.43
CA LEU A 6 -19.68 14.18 -5.41
C LEU A 6 -18.73 14.98 -6.32
N MET A 7 -17.59 15.37 -5.78
CA MET A 7 -16.47 15.97 -6.48
C MET A 7 -15.41 14.90 -6.74
N ILE A 8 -14.67 15.05 -7.83
CA ILE A 8 -13.50 14.24 -8.17
C ILE A 8 -12.28 15.15 -8.13
N ASP A 9 -11.32 14.82 -7.27
CA ASP A 9 -10.12 15.63 -7.02
C ASP A 9 -10.45 17.11 -6.65
N GLY A 10 -11.56 17.32 -5.95
CA GLY A 10 -12.03 18.64 -5.52
C GLY A 10 -12.78 19.43 -6.60
N VAL A 11 -12.93 18.87 -7.81
CA VAL A 11 -13.64 19.49 -8.93
C VAL A 11 -15.00 18.81 -9.11
N LYS A 12 -16.04 19.58 -9.48
CA LYS A 12 -17.36 19.01 -9.79
C LYS A 12 -17.23 18.01 -10.95
N MET A 13 -17.92 16.87 -10.82
CA MET A 13 -17.98 15.87 -11.88
C MET A 13 -18.54 16.49 -13.17
N SER A 14 -17.82 16.31 -14.27
CA SER A 14 -18.23 16.71 -15.60
C SER A 14 -17.75 15.70 -16.63
N ALA A 15 -18.68 15.19 -17.44
CA ALA A 15 -18.33 14.32 -18.56
C ALA A 15 -17.39 15.01 -19.56
N SER A 16 -17.53 16.32 -19.77
CA SER A 16 -16.66 17.09 -20.67
C SER A 16 -15.24 17.28 -20.15
N LEU A 17 -15.04 17.27 -18.83
CA LEU A 17 -13.71 17.31 -18.20
C LEU A 17 -13.09 15.91 -18.06
N GLY A 18 -13.83 14.85 -18.40
CA GLY A 18 -13.39 13.46 -18.22
C GLY A 18 -13.22 13.01 -16.76
N ASN A 19 -13.62 13.83 -15.78
CA ASN A 19 -13.45 13.58 -14.35
C ASN A 19 -14.69 12.91 -13.73
N VAL A 20 -15.14 11.82 -14.34
CA VAL A 20 -16.31 11.05 -13.90
C VAL A 20 -15.87 9.67 -13.45
N VAL A 21 -16.28 9.25 -12.26
CA VAL A 21 -16.12 7.88 -11.77
C VAL A 21 -17.44 7.15 -11.97
N TYR A 22 -17.50 6.24 -12.94
CA TYR A 22 -18.69 5.45 -13.17
C TYR A 22 -18.73 4.23 -12.23
N PRO A 23 -19.92 3.72 -11.86
CA PRO A 23 -20.03 2.50 -11.06
C PRO A 23 -19.29 1.29 -11.66
N LYS A 24 -19.26 1.19 -12.99
CA LYS A 24 -18.48 0.16 -13.69
C LYS A 24 -16.97 0.28 -13.39
N ASP A 25 -16.43 1.49 -13.40
CA ASP A 25 -15.01 1.76 -13.15
C ASP A 25 -14.67 1.46 -11.70
N TRP A 26 -15.58 1.81 -10.77
CA TRP A 26 -15.45 1.45 -9.37
C TRP A 26 -15.34 -0.06 -9.18
N LEU A 27 -16.25 -0.83 -9.78
CA LEU A 27 -16.30 -2.28 -9.62
C LEU A 27 -15.09 -3.02 -10.21
N GLU A 28 -14.28 -2.36 -11.04
CA GLU A 28 -13.00 -2.91 -11.50
C GLU A 28 -11.92 -2.91 -10.41
N VAL A 29 -12.05 -2.05 -9.39
CA VAL A 29 -10.99 -1.78 -8.39
C VAL A 29 -11.48 -1.83 -6.95
N ALA A 30 -12.79 -1.90 -6.73
CA ALA A 30 -13.39 -1.92 -5.42
C ALA A 30 -14.76 -2.60 -5.37
N PRO A 31 -15.09 -3.25 -4.26
CA PRO A 31 -16.40 -3.85 -4.06
C PRO A 31 -17.48 -2.77 -3.87
N ALA A 32 -18.74 -3.14 -4.10
CA ALA A 32 -19.88 -2.22 -3.95
C ALA A 32 -20.08 -1.79 -2.49
N GLU A 33 -19.70 -2.64 -1.54
CA GLU A 33 -19.68 -2.39 -0.10
C GLU A 33 -18.84 -1.16 0.23
N LEU A 34 -17.67 -1.04 -0.39
CA LEU A 34 -16.77 0.09 -0.17
C LEU A 34 -17.35 1.40 -0.72
N LEU A 35 -18.11 1.33 -1.81
CA LEU A 35 -18.82 2.50 -2.36
C LEU A 35 -19.91 2.96 -1.39
N ARG A 36 -20.73 2.03 -0.89
CA ARG A 36 -21.77 2.34 0.12
C ARG A 36 -21.14 2.91 1.38
N PHE A 37 -20.01 2.36 1.81
CA PHE A 37 -19.24 2.88 2.94
C PHE A 37 -18.83 4.34 2.72
N LEU A 38 -18.22 4.67 1.58
CA LEU A 38 -17.87 6.04 1.21
C LEU A 38 -19.07 7.00 1.27
N TYR A 39 -20.23 6.58 0.77
CA TYR A 39 -21.47 7.35 0.80
C TYR A 39 -22.15 7.42 2.17
N ASN A 40 -21.87 6.51 3.08
CA ASN A 40 -22.47 6.53 4.42
C ASN A 40 -21.61 7.31 5.44
N LYS A 41 -20.30 7.51 5.18
CA LYS A 41 -19.39 8.23 6.09
C LYS A 41 -19.78 9.68 6.43
N LYS A 42 -20.34 10.41 5.47
CA LYS A 42 -20.66 11.86 5.61
C LYS A 42 -22.02 12.18 5.03
N LEU A 43 -23.08 11.99 5.80
CA LEU A 43 -24.43 12.34 5.34
C LEU A 43 -24.53 13.86 5.10
N MET A 44 -25.27 14.24 4.05
CA MET A 44 -25.62 15.64 3.75
C MET A 44 -24.43 16.60 3.66
N LYS A 45 -23.27 16.11 3.21
CA LYS A 45 -22.09 16.95 2.94
C LYS A 45 -21.50 16.58 1.58
N THR A 46 -20.98 17.59 0.91
CA THR A 46 -20.20 17.47 -0.32
C THR A 46 -18.99 16.61 -0.02
N ARG A 47 -18.71 15.67 -0.93
CA ARG A 47 -17.61 14.72 -0.79
C ARG A 47 -16.69 14.90 -1.96
N SER A 48 -15.40 14.77 -1.73
CA SER A 48 -14.42 14.67 -2.79
C SER A 48 -13.83 13.26 -2.74
N PHE A 49 -13.83 12.59 -3.89
CA PHE A 49 -13.14 11.32 -4.08
C PHE A 49 -11.94 11.53 -5.00
N SER A 50 -10.87 10.80 -4.73
CA SER A 50 -9.69 10.72 -5.58
C SER A 50 -9.25 9.28 -5.64
N TRP A 51 -8.81 8.80 -6.80
CA TRP A 51 -8.21 7.48 -6.91
C TRP A 51 -6.96 7.32 -6.03
N ARG A 52 -6.26 8.43 -5.74
CA ARG A 52 -5.17 8.47 -4.75
C ARG A 52 -5.62 8.01 -3.35
N TYR A 53 -6.86 8.31 -2.98
CA TYR A 53 -7.41 8.02 -1.65
C TYR A 53 -7.98 6.61 -1.53
N LEU A 54 -8.11 5.86 -2.63
CA LEU A 54 -8.69 4.51 -2.59
C LEU A 54 -7.99 3.56 -1.60
N PRO A 55 -6.64 3.51 -1.51
CA PRO A 55 -5.97 2.68 -0.49
C PRO A 55 -6.35 3.04 0.94
N ASN A 56 -6.42 4.34 1.26
CA ASN A 56 -6.83 4.80 2.59
C ASN A 56 -8.30 4.47 2.88
N LEU A 57 -9.17 4.56 1.88
CA LEU A 57 -10.58 4.18 2.04
C LEU A 57 -10.73 2.70 2.38
N TYR A 58 -9.93 1.84 1.77
CA TYR A 58 -9.87 0.42 2.13
C TYR A 58 -9.35 0.20 3.56
N ASP A 59 -8.26 0.86 3.96
CA ASP A 59 -7.69 0.71 5.30
C ASP A 59 -8.70 1.16 6.38
N GLU A 60 -9.45 2.23 6.11
CA GLU A 60 -10.54 2.66 6.99
C GLU A 60 -11.69 1.65 7.03
N TYR A 61 -12.11 1.12 5.88
CA TYR A 61 -13.17 0.11 5.79
C TYR A 61 -12.80 -1.17 6.54
N ASP A 62 -11.58 -1.66 6.35
CA ASP A 62 -11.05 -2.83 7.02
C ASP A 62 -11.00 -2.61 8.54
N ARG A 63 -10.58 -1.41 9.00
CA ARG A 63 -10.64 -1.06 10.43
C ARG A 63 -12.07 -1.11 10.97
N HIS A 64 -13.07 -0.65 10.20
CA HIS A 64 -14.46 -0.73 10.66
C HIS A 64 -14.96 -2.17 10.73
N ALA A 65 -14.54 -3.03 9.79
CA ALA A 65 -14.79 -4.47 9.84
C ALA A 65 -14.14 -5.09 11.09
N ASP A 66 -12.89 -4.76 11.39
CA ASP A 66 -12.17 -5.29 12.55
C ASP A 66 -12.79 -4.86 13.88
N VAL A 67 -13.31 -3.64 13.98
CA VAL A 67 -14.11 -3.22 15.15
C VAL A 67 -15.43 -3.97 15.20
N TYR A 68 -16.14 -4.14 14.07
CA TYR A 68 -17.40 -4.88 14.00
C TYR A 68 -17.26 -6.31 14.50
N PHE A 69 -16.19 -7.01 14.07
CA PHE A 69 -15.85 -8.38 14.49
C PHE A 69 -15.03 -8.46 15.79
N ASP A 70 -14.94 -7.38 16.56
CA ASP A 70 -14.27 -7.30 17.87
C ASP A 70 -12.79 -7.71 17.86
N ARG A 71 -12.11 -7.57 16.71
CA ARG A 71 -10.65 -7.74 16.56
C ARG A 71 -9.88 -6.51 17.04
N VAL A 72 -10.52 -5.34 17.03
CA VAL A 72 -9.97 -4.07 17.54
C VAL A 72 -10.93 -3.49 18.58
N LYS A 73 -10.38 -3.13 19.75
CA LYS A 73 -11.15 -2.45 20.81
C LYS A 73 -11.08 -0.94 20.62
N VAL A 74 -12.23 -0.29 20.77
CA VAL A 74 -12.37 1.18 20.80
C VAL A 74 -12.86 1.54 22.19
N ALA A 75 -12.12 2.42 22.88
CA ALA A 75 -12.38 2.75 24.28
C ALA A 75 -13.70 3.52 24.48
N ASN A 76 -14.07 4.37 23.52
CA ASN A 76 -15.31 5.12 23.56
C ASN A 76 -16.45 4.29 22.96
N GLU A 77 -17.45 3.96 23.77
CA GLU A 77 -18.56 3.10 23.33
C GLU A 77 -19.42 3.74 22.22
N LYS A 78 -19.69 5.06 22.29
CA LYS A 78 -20.46 5.75 21.25
C LYS A 78 -19.72 5.73 19.91
N GLU A 79 -18.40 5.93 19.94
CA GLU A 79 -17.57 5.82 18.75
C GLU A 79 -17.56 4.39 18.19
N ARG A 80 -17.43 3.40 19.08
CA ARG A 80 -17.49 1.98 18.72
C ARG A 80 -18.80 1.64 18.02
N GLU A 81 -19.94 2.00 18.61
CA GLU A 81 -21.27 1.77 18.02
C GLU A 81 -21.42 2.44 16.66
N HIS A 82 -20.93 3.69 16.52
CA HIS A 82 -20.94 4.40 15.25
C HIS A 82 -20.14 3.68 14.17
N ILE A 83 -18.92 3.24 14.48
CA ILE A 83 -18.04 2.48 13.58
C ILE A 83 -18.72 1.17 13.16
N LYS A 84 -19.25 0.40 14.13
CA LYS A 84 -19.95 -0.85 13.85
C LYS A 84 -21.15 -0.63 12.94
N ARG A 85 -21.98 0.38 13.26
CA ARG A 85 -23.18 0.68 12.50
C ARG A 85 -22.86 1.11 11.07
N LEU A 86 -21.83 1.93 10.89
CA LEU A 86 -21.42 2.39 9.56
C LEU A 86 -20.95 1.23 8.66
N PHE A 87 -20.19 0.27 9.21
CA PHE A 87 -19.82 -0.94 8.47
C PHE A 87 -21.04 -1.78 8.10
N GLU A 88 -21.93 -2.00 9.07
CA GLU A 88 -23.14 -2.81 8.91
C GLU A 88 -24.06 -2.28 7.80
N ILE A 89 -24.39 -0.99 7.80
CA ILE A 89 -25.26 -0.38 6.77
C ILE A 89 -24.61 -0.33 5.38
N SER A 90 -23.30 -0.61 5.30
CA SER A 90 -22.59 -0.72 4.04
C SER A 90 -22.69 -2.13 3.44
N GLN A 91 -23.22 -3.11 4.18
CA GLN A 91 -23.48 -4.46 3.69
C GLN A 91 -24.93 -4.61 3.21
N LEU A 92 -25.17 -5.52 2.26
CA LEU A 92 -26.54 -5.91 1.85
C LEU A 92 -27.13 -7.04 2.69
N GLY A 93 -26.32 -7.69 3.52
CA GLY A 93 -26.73 -8.79 4.38
C GLY A 93 -25.83 -8.89 5.60
N LYS A 94 -25.97 -9.97 6.38
CA LYS A 94 -25.16 -10.18 7.58
C LYS A 94 -23.67 -10.20 7.21
N PRO A 95 -22.84 -9.29 7.76
CA PRO A 95 -21.42 -9.25 7.43
C PRO A 95 -20.73 -10.57 7.80
N LYS A 96 -19.86 -11.06 6.90
CA LYS A 96 -19.02 -12.23 7.15
C LYS A 96 -17.59 -11.78 7.38
N ALA A 97 -16.92 -12.42 8.33
CA ALA A 97 -15.51 -12.18 8.57
C ALA A 97 -14.70 -12.75 7.41
N CYS A 98 -13.83 -11.93 6.83
CA CYS A 98 -12.89 -12.34 5.78
C CYS A 98 -11.46 -12.05 6.22
N VAL A 99 -10.50 -12.67 5.53
CA VAL A 99 -9.09 -12.29 5.58
C VAL A 99 -8.92 -10.85 5.07
N THR A 100 -8.19 -10.04 5.81
CA THR A 100 -7.92 -8.64 5.48
C THR A 100 -6.43 -8.46 5.21
N ILE A 101 -6.11 -7.82 4.08
CA ILE A 101 -4.74 -7.43 3.72
C ILE A 101 -4.77 -5.93 3.44
N PRO A 102 -3.88 -5.13 4.04
CA PRO A 102 -3.79 -3.70 3.78
C PRO A 102 -3.72 -3.42 2.27
N PHE A 103 -4.58 -2.55 1.75
CA PHE A 103 -4.69 -2.37 0.30
C PHE A 103 -3.40 -1.80 -0.29
N SER A 104 -2.73 -0.93 0.46
CA SER A 104 -1.41 -0.39 0.10
C SER A 104 -0.38 -1.51 -0.11
N PHE A 105 -0.41 -2.57 0.71
CA PHE A 105 0.49 -3.70 0.56
C PHE A 105 0.09 -4.61 -0.60
N ALA A 106 -1.21 -4.90 -0.75
CA ALA A 106 -1.74 -5.61 -1.92
C ALA A 106 -1.34 -4.90 -3.24
N ALA A 107 -1.34 -3.56 -3.26
CA ALA A 107 -0.92 -2.77 -4.40
C ALA A 107 0.58 -2.84 -4.68
N ILE A 108 1.42 -2.99 -3.65
CA ILE A 108 2.86 -3.25 -3.84
C ILE A 108 3.06 -4.60 -4.53
N ILE A 109 2.47 -5.66 -3.98
CA ILE A 109 2.58 -7.02 -4.52
C ILE A 109 2.05 -7.06 -5.95
N ALA A 110 0.87 -6.49 -6.21
CA ALA A 110 0.21 -6.55 -7.50
C ALA A 110 0.92 -5.77 -8.62
N GLN A 111 1.77 -4.80 -8.27
CA GLN A 111 2.62 -4.06 -9.20
C GLN A 111 3.91 -4.81 -9.54
N ILE A 112 4.46 -5.57 -8.59
CA ILE A 112 5.71 -6.33 -8.77
C ILE A 112 5.42 -7.70 -9.40
N HIS A 113 4.38 -8.38 -8.93
CA HIS A 113 3.99 -9.72 -9.31
C HIS A 113 2.62 -9.72 -9.97
N ASN A 114 2.41 -10.62 -10.94
CA ASN A 114 1.09 -10.79 -11.54
C ASN A 114 0.25 -11.83 -10.78
N PRO A 115 -0.72 -11.41 -9.93
CA PRO A 115 -1.54 -12.33 -9.16
C PRO A 115 -2.40 -13.25 -10.04
N ALA A 116 -2.73 -12.85 -11.27
CA ALA A 116 -3.45 -13.71 -12.22
C ALA A 116 -2.59 -14.87 -12.75
N LYS A 117 -1.26 -14.75 -12.70
CA LYS A 117 -0.32 -15.79 -13.13
C LYS A 117 0.23 -16.62 -11.98
N SER A 118 0.38 -16.04 -10.79
CA SER A 118 1.04 -16.69 -9.65
C SER A 118 0.47 -16.24 -8.32
N LEU A 119 -0.79 -16.61 -8.04
CA LEU A 119 -1.43 -16.33 -6.77
C LEU A 119 -0.67 -16.95 -5.58
N ASP A 120 -0.15 -18.17 -5.73
CA ASP A 120 0.56 -18.84 -4.62
C ASP A 120 1.83 -18.11 -4.21
N LYS A 121 2.58 -17.49 -5.15
CA LYS A 121 3.73 -16.63 -4.83
C LYS A 121 3.33 -15.38 -4.04
N ALA A 122 2.20 -14.76 -4.42
CA ALA A 122 1.68 -13.62 -3.69
C ALA A 122 1.23 -14.02 -2.28
N ILE A 123 0.60 -15.19 -2.11
CA ILE A 123 0.22 -15.74 -0.79
C ILE A 123 1.45 -16.08 0.04
N GLU A 124 2.48 -16.69 -0.55
CA GLU A 124 3.74 -16.99 0.13
C GLU A 124 4.40 -15.70 0.64
N LEU A 125 4.44 -14.65 -0.19
CA LEU A 125 4.94 -13.35 0.23
C LEU A 125 4.09 -12.76 1.36
N LEU A 126 2.76 -12.83 1.29
CA LEU A 126 1.86 -12.39 2.36
C LEU A 126 2.09 -13.16 3.67
N ARG A 127 2.43 -14.46 3.61
CA ARG A 127 2.79 -15.26 4.78
C ARG A 127 4.14 -14.88 5.35
N PHE A 128 5.15 -14.81 4.50
CA PHE A 128 6.50 -14.43 4.87
C PHE A 128 6.55 -13.05 5.54
N THR A 129 5.63 -12.18 5.14
CA THR A 129 5.51 -10.81 5.64
C THR A 129 4.57 -10.68 6.84
N GLY A 130 3.95 -11.78 7.29
CA GLY A 130 3.08 -11.80 8.47
C GLY A 130 1.71 -11.15 8.25
N HIS A 131 1.28 -10.95 7.00
CA HIS A 131 -0.04 -10.41 6.69
C HIS A 131 -1.13 -11.49 6.73
N VAL A 132 -0.77 -12.75 6.49
CA VAL A 132 -1.69 -13.90 6.58
C VAL A 132 -0.97 -15.10 7.18
N ASP A 133 -1.67 -15.92 7.97
CA ASP A 133 -1.12 -17.15 8.53
C ASP A 133 -1.61 -18.37 7.73
N LYS A 134 -2.65 -19.03 8.24
CA LYS A 134 -3.34 -20.12 7.56
C LYS A 134 -4.33 -19.53 6.56
N VAL A 135 -4.29 -20.01 5.33
CA VAL A 135 -5.14 -19.52 4.23
C VAL A 135 -6.00 -20.68 3.74
N GLY A 136 -7.29 -20.64 4.04
CA GLY A 136 -8.30 -21.57 3.55
C GLY A 136 -8.71 -21.29 2.10
N LYS A 137 -9.62 -22.10 1.54
CA LYS A 137 -10.11 -21.91 0.16
C LYS A 137 -10.84 -20.56 -0.01
N GLU A 138 -11.68 -20.19 0.94
CA GLU A 138 -12.41 -18.91 0.92
C GLU A 138 -11.44 -17.73 1.03
N ASP A 139 -10.44 -17.83 1.91
CA ASP A 139 -9.39 -16.81 2.05
C ASP A 139 -8.60 -16.63 0.73
N LYS A 140 -8.22 -17.72 0.06
CA LYS A 140 -7.50 -17.63 -1.23
C LYS A 140 -8.29 -16.79 -2.25
N GLU A 141 -9.60 -16.97 -2.29
CA GLU A 141 -10.45 -16.26 -3.25
C GLU A 141 -10.59 -14.76 -2.90
N GLU A 142 -10.71 -14.42 -1.61
CA GLU A 142 -10.73 -13.03 -1.15
C GLU A 142 -9.39 -12.32 -1.37
N ILE A 143 -8.27 -13.01 -1.10
CA ILE A 143 -6.91 -12.51 -1.40
C ILE A 143 -6.76 -12.26 -2.90
N ARG A 144 -7.21 -13.21 -3.74
CA ARG A 144 -7.18 -13.08 -5.20
C ARG A 144 -7.96 -11.86 -5.66
N LYS A 145 -9.19 -11.66 -5.19
CA LYS A 145 -10.02 -10.49 -5.52
C LYS A 145 -9.31 -9.19 -5.11
N ARG A 146 -8.81 -9.11 -3.89
CA ARG A 146 -8.10 -7.93 -3.35
C ARG A 146 -6.87 -7.59 -4.19
N LEU A 147 -6.04 -8.57 -4.55
CA LEU A 147 -4.85 -8.38 -5.39
C LEU A 147 -5.21 -7.96 -6.82
N MET A 148 -6.29 -8.50 -7.38
CA MET A 148 -6.78 -8.11 -8.71
C MET A 148 -7.28 -6.67 -8.72
N TYR A 149 -8.04 -6.26 -7.69
CA TYR A 149 -8.45 -4.87 -7.50
C TYR A 149 -7.27 -3.93 -7.36
N ALA A 150 -6.29 -4.27 -6.52
CA ALA A 150 -5.08 -3.48 -6.34
C ALA A 150 -4.26 -3.36 -7.64
N ARG A 151 -4.21 -4.44 -8.44
CA ARG A 151 -3.58 -4.42 -9.76
C ARG A 151 -4.28 -3.46 -10.72
N ARG A 152 -5.59 -3.60 -10.87
CA ARG A 152 -6.40 -2.75 -11.77
C ARG A 152 -6.31 -1.28 -11.37
N TRP A 153 -6.35 -1.00 -10.07
CA TRP A 153 -6.12 0.33 -9.53
C TRP A 153 -4.74 0.87 -9.94
N ALA A 154 -3.68 0.09 -9.72
CA ALA A 154 -2.32 0.49 -10.05
C ALA A 154 -2.11 0.75 -11.56
N GLU A 155 -2.71 -0.07 -12.41
CA GLU A 155 -2.59 0.03 -13.87
C GLU A 155 -3.35 1.25 -14.44
N LYS A 156 -4.57 1.51 -13.96
CA LYS A 156 -5.47 2.49 -14.59
C LYS A 156 -5.60 3.82 -13.85
N TYR A 157 -5.49 3.82 -12.53
CA TYR A 157 -5.97 4.93 -11.71
C TYR A 157 -4.94 5.46 -10.70
N ALA A 158 -3.91 4.67 -10.35
CA ALA A 158 -2.89 5.11 -9.42
C ALA A 158 -2.10 6.30 -9.99
N PRO A 159 -1.92 7.36 -9.17
CA PRO A 159 -1.03 8.46 -9.52
C PRO A 159 0.40 7.99 -9.85
N GLU A 160 1.10 8.73 -10.71
CA GLU A 160 2.43 8.33 -11.18
C GLU A 160 3.47 8.18 -10.05
N ASP A 161 3.34 8.99 -8.99
CA ASP A 161 4.18 8.89 -7.79
C ASP A 161 3.91 7.61 -6.98
N MET A 162 2.72 7.01 -7.10
CA MET A 162 2.38 5.72 -6.45
C MET A 162 2.73 4.50 -7.30
N LYS A 163 3.07 4.68 -8.59
CA LYS A 163 3.50 3.57 -9.45
C LYS A 163 4.90 3.07 -9.09
N ILE A 164 5.07 1.77 -8.94
CA ILE A 164 6.34 1.16 -8.58
C ILE A 164 7.10 0.80 -9.85
N ARG A 165 8.30 1.37 -10.01
CA ARG A 165 9.26 1.00 -11.04
C ARG A 165 10.62 0.89 -10.38
N ILE A 166 11.16 -0.33 -10.30
CA ILE A 166 12.49 -0.56 -9.76
C ILE A 166 13.50 -0.18 -10.84
N ARG A 167 14.50 0.61 -10.48
CA ARG A 167 15.58 0.99 -11.41
C ARG A 167 16.33 -0.25 -11.91
N GLU A 168 16.87 -0.13 -13.11
CA GLU A 168 17.82 -1.10 -13.67
C GLU A 168 19.26 -0.74 -13.28
N SER A 169 19.57 0.56 -13.17
CA SER A 169 20.86 1.07 -12.72
C SER A 169 20.75 2.42 -12.01
N VAL A 170 21.78 2.76 -11.23
CA VAL A 170 21.90 3.99 -10.47
C VAL A 170 22.55 5.08 -11.34
N PRO A 171 21.93 6.26 -11.50
CA PRO A 171 22.52 7.34 -12.30
C PRO A 171 23.87 7.80 -11.75
N PRO A 172 24.91 8.00 -12.59
CA PRO A 172 26.21 8.51 -12.13
C PRO A 172 26.11 9.83 -11.36
N LYS A 173 25.20 10.72 -11.79
CA LYS A 173 24.93 11.99 -11.09
C LYS A 173 24.47 11.80 -9.65
N LEU A 174 23.68 10.75 -9.38
CA LEU A 174 23.26 10.42 -8.02
C LEU A 174 24.47 9.96 -7.20
N ILE A 175 25.26 9.02 -7.73
CA ILE A 175 26.46 8.49 -7.06
C ILE A 175 27.45 9.62 -6.72
N CYS A 176 27.69 10.55 -7.65
CA CYS A 176 28.56 11.70 -7.44
C CYS A 176 28.02 12.69 -6.40
N SER A 177 26.70 12.74 -6.18
CA SER A 177 26.08 13.63 -5.18
C SER A 177 26.12 13.08 -3.76
N LEU A 178 26.49 11.82 -3.57
CA LEU A 178 26.55 11.16 -2.27
C LEU A 178 27.91 11.41 -1.61
N SER A 179 27.89 11.77 -0.33
CA SER A 179 29.07 11.84 0.53
C SER A 179 29.65 10.46 0.80
N ASP A 180 30.93 10.41 1.21
CA ASP A 180 31.58 9.14 1.56
C ASP A 180 30.88 8.41 2.71
N LYS A 181 30.31 9.16 3.67
CA LYS A 181 29.49 8.61 4.75
C LYS A 181 28.23 7.93 4.21
N GLU A 182 27.52 8.58 3.28
CA GLU A 182 26.32 8.02 2.65
C GLU A 182 26.65 6.78 1.82
N LYS A 183 27.74 6.81 1.05
CA LYS A 183 28.22 5.64 0.29
C LYS A 183 28.58 4.47 1.21
N ASN A 184 29.26 4.73 2.33
CA ASN A 184 29.59 3.70 3.31
C ASN A 184 28.33 3.08 3.94
N ALA A 185 27.35 3.91 4.32
CA ALA A 185 26.09 3.42 4.87
C ALA A 185 25.32 2.53 3.86
N ILE A 186 25.35 2.87 2.57
CA ILE A 186 24.77 2.05 1.51
C ILE A 186 25.50 0.72 1.35
N LYS A 187 26.83 0.70 1.43
CA LYS A 187 27.63 -0.54 1.42
C LYS A 187 27.26 -1.45 2.60
N VAL A 188 27.15 -0.89 3.80
CA VAL A 188 26.71 -1.62 5.00
C VAL A 188 25.32 -2.18 4.78
N PHE A 189 24.41 -1.39 4.21
CA PHE A 189 23.05 -1.83 3.93
C PHE A 189 22.99 -2.98 2.93
N ALA A 190 23.75 -2.91 1.83
CA ALA A 190 23.85 -4.00 0.87
C ALA A 190 24.35 -5.30 1.52
N LYS A 191 25.36 -5.21 2.38
CA LYS A 191 25.90 -6.35 3.13
C LYS A 191 24.88 -6.94 4.11
N ASP A 192 24.17 -6.09 4.85
CA ASP A 192 23.17 -6.53 5.81
C ASP A 192 21.97 -7.19 5.13
N LEU A 193 21.55 -6.71 3.96
CA LEU A 193 20.47 -7.32 3.18
C LEU A 193 20.73 -8.77 2.78
N ALA A 194 21.99 -9.22 2.72
CA ALA A 194 22.30 -10.62 2.44
C ALA A 194 21.91 -11.58 3.60
N LYS A 195 21.55 -11.05 4.78
CA LYS A 195 21.08 -11.82 5.93
C LYS A 195 19.57 -12.11 5.86
N GLU A 196 19.10 -12.93 6.79
CA GLU A 196 17.67 -13.14 6.97
C GLU A 196 17.00 -12.03 7.77
N TRP A 197 15.83 -11.61 7.28
CA TRP A 197 15.07 -10.52 7.86
C TRP A 197 13.57 -10.75 7.69
N ASN A 198 12.81 -10.29 8.67
CA ASN A 198 11.38 -10.01 8.49
C ASN A 198 11.16 -8.51 8.23
N GLU A 199 9.94 -8.12 7.87
CA GLU A 199 9.62 -6.73 7.51
C GLU A 199 10.00 -5.70 8.57
N GLN A 200 9.67 -5.98 9.84
CA GLN A 200 9.87 -5.05 10.95
C GLN A 200 11.35 -4.91 11.30
N SER A 201 12.06 -6.04 11.39
CA SER A 201 13.49 -6.08 11.67
C SER A 201 14.32 -5.44 10.56
N LEU A 202 13.97 -5.66 9.28
CA LEU A 202 14.64 -4.98 8.16
C LEU A 202 14.38 -3.48 8.18
N GLN A 203 13.12 -3.08 8.36
CA GLN A 203 12.76 -1.68 8.47
C GLN A 203 13.53 -0.99 9.59
N TYR A 204 13.63 -1.64 10.76
CA TYR A 204 14.41 -1.16 11.90
C TYR A 204 15.90 -1.08 11.59
N ARG A 205 16.47 -2.09 10.93
CA ARG A 205 17.88 -2.09 10.56
C ARG A 205 18.25 -0.91 9.65
N ILE A 206 17.38 -0.55 8.71
CA ILE A 206 17.59 0.63 7.86
C ILE A 206 17.68 1.92 8.70
N PHE A 207 16.86 2.03 9.75
CA PHE A 207 16.95 3.16 10.69
C PHE A 207 18.27 3.13 11.48
N GLU A 208 18.71 1.97 11.94
CA GLU A 208 19.97 1.82 12.68
C GLU A 208 21.18 2.22 11.83
N ILE A 209 21.26 1.75 10.58
CA ILE A 209 22.36 2.07 9.67
C ILE A 209 22.51 3.58 9.50
N ALA A 210 21.39 4.30 9.35
CA ALA A 210 21.42 5.77 9.27
C ALA A 210 22.04 6.39 10.53
N LYS A 211 21.61 5.95 11.72
CA LYS A 211 22.10 6.45 13.01
C LYS A 211 23.56 6.11 13.25
N GLU A 212 23.96 4.87 13.01
CA GLU A 212 25.34 4.38 13.16
C GLU A 212 26.34 5.18 12.30
N ASN A 213 25.91 5.66 11.13
CA ASN A 213 26.73 6.46 10.22
C ASN A 213 26.56 7.98 10.41
N GLY A 214 25.76 8.42 11.41
CA GLY A 214 25.51 9.83 11.69
C GLY A 214 24.78 10.56 10.54
N ILE A 215 23.93 9.85 9.80
CA ILE A 215 23.12 10.39 8.70
C ILE A 215 21.72 10.65 9.22
N ASP A 216 21.12 11.78 8.82
CA ASP A 216 19.70 12.00 9.07
C ASP A 216 18.87 10.84 8.48
N VAL A 217 17.97 10.32 9.29
CA VAL A 217 17.15 9.16 8.92
C VAL A 217 16.34 9.44 7.66
N LYS A 218 15.68 10.61 7.58
CA LYS A 218 14.84 10.94 6.41
C LYS A 218 15.70 11.04 5.16
N ARG A 219 16.90 11.61 5.27
CA ARG A 219 17.89 11.65 4.19
C ARG A 219 18.32 10.26 3.74
N PHE A 220 18.63 9.34 4.65
CA PHE A 220 19.03 7.98 4.29
C PHE A 220 17.91 7.20 3.57
N PHE A 221 16.68 7.30 4.07
CA PHE A 221 15.51 6.72 3.39
C PHE A 221 15.30 7.33 1.99
N LYS A 222 15.43 8.66 1.87
CA LYS A 222 15.35 9.36 0.58
C LYS A 222 16.38 8.82 -0.42
N ILE A 223 17.63 8.64 0.00
CA ILE A 223 18.69 8.08 -0.85
C ILE A 223 18.34 6.67 -1.30
N CYS A 224 17.87 5.81 -0.38
CA CYS A 224 17.44 4.46 -0.72
C CYS A 224 16.30 4.47 -1.75
N TYR A 225 15.30 5.35 -1.61
CA TYR A 225 14.25 5.51 -2.62
C TYR A 225 14.77 6.02 -3.96
N GLN A 226 15.75 6.94 -3.97
CA GLN A 226 16.35 7.44 -5.20
C GLN A 226 17.13 6.34 -5.94
N ILE A 227 17.85 5.49 -5.20
CA ILE A 227 18.59 4.33 -5.73
C ILE A 227 17.64 3.25 -6.26
N ILE A 228 16.59 2.93 -5.51
CA ILE A 228 15.72 1.78 -5.82
C ILE A 228 14.61 2.16 -6.80
N LEU A 229 13.96 3.30 -6.59
CA LEU A 229 12.75 3.74 -7.31
C LEU A 229 12.97 4.97 -8.19
N GLY A 230 14.07 5.70 -7.99
CA GLY A 230 14.26 7.00 -8.62
C GLY A 230 13.32 8.09 -8.12
N LYS A 231 12.80 7.93 -6.90
CA LYS A 231 11.84 8.86 -6.27
C LYS A 231 12.37 9.32 -4.92
N ASP A 232 11.83 10.43 -4.43
CA ASP A 232 12.19 10.97 -3.12
C ASP A 232 11.49 10.26 -1.96
N TYR A 233 10.41 9.53 -2.24
CA TYR A 233 9.59 8.81 -1.28
C TYR A 233 9.00 7.55 -1.93
N GLY A 234 8.54 6.63 -1.10
CA GLY A 234 7.98 5.36 -1.54
C GLY A 234 7.28 4.61 -0.41
N PRO A 235 6.86 3.36 -0.65
CA PRO A 235 6.33 2.48 0.38
C PRO A 235 7.39 2.18 1.44
N LYS A 236 6.99 1.68 2.61
CA LYS A 236 7.94 1.25 3.67
C LYS A 236 8.98 0.31 3.08
N LEU A 237 10.26 0.68 3.18
CA LEU A 237 11.37 -0.02 2.51
C LEU A 237 11.50 -1.48 2.94
N GLY A 238 11.39 -1.81 4.23
CA GLY A 238 11.53 -3.19 4.70
C GLY A 238 10.56 -4.15 4.00
N PRO A 239 9.24 -3.97 4.18
CA PRO A 239 8.21 -4.71 3.43
C PRO A 239 8.43 -4.71 1.92
N PHE A 240 8.75 -3.54 1.36
CA PHE A 240 8.92 -3.37 -0.08
C PHE A 240 10.09 -4.18 -0.65
N ILE A 241 11.26 -4.15 0.01
CA ILE A 241 12.45 -4.89 -0.43
C ILE A 241 12.18 -6.40 -0.38
N LEU A 242 11.50 -6.89 0.66
CA LEU A 242 11.12 -8.30 0.75
C LEU A 242 10.11 -8.70 -0.32
N ALA A 243 9.18 -7.80 -0.67
CA ALA A 243 8.23 -8.02 -1.77
C ALA A 243 8.89 -8.06 -3.16
N VAL A 244 9.94 -7.27 -3.36
CA VAL A 244 10.72 -7.22 -4.61
C VAL A 244 11.66 -8.41 -4.74
N GLY A 245 12.27 -8.85 -3.64
CA GLY A 245 13.40 -9.77 -3.61
C GLY A 245 14.69 -9.02 -3.30
N LYS A 246 15.50 -9.57 -2.39
CA LYS A 246 16.70 -8.90 -1.84
C LYS A 246 17.79 -8.76 -2.90
N GLU A 247 17.91 -9.72 -3.80
CA GLU A 247 18.99 -9.85 -4.78
C GLU A 247 19.04 -8.65 -5.72
N LYS A 248 17.89 -8.25 -6.27
CA LYS A 248 17.79 -7.10 -7.17
C LYS A 248 18.17 -5.79 -6.46
N ILE A 249 17.81 -5.67 -5.19
CA ILE A 249 18.10 -4.47 -4.39
C ILE A 249 19.59 -4.42 -4.01
N ILE A 250 20.18 -5.56 -3.63
CA ILE A 250 21.62 -5.66 -3.34
C ILE A 250 22.45 -5.27 -4.58
N ALA A 251 22.05 -5.69 -5.78
CA ALA A 251 22.73 -5.30 -7.02
C ALA A 251 22.75 -3.77 -7.21
N LEU A 252 21.60 -3.10 -7.10
CA LEU A 252 21.51 -1.64 -7.20
C LEU A 252 22.33 -0.91 -6.13
N LEU A 253 22.29 -1.37 -4.88
CA LEU A 253 23.04 -0.74 -3.79
C LEU A 253 24.56 -0.90 -4.01
N SER A 254 24.99 -2.02 -4.61
CA SER A 254 26.40 -2.30 -4.89
C SER A 254 27.01 -1.40 -5.97
N GLU A 255 26.19 -0.87 -6.89
CA GLU A 255 26.63 0.13 -7.89
C GLU A 255 27.11 1.44 -7.25
N VAL A 256 26.60 1.79 -6.07
CA VAL A 256 27.06 2.97 -5.33
C VAL A 256 28.41 2.72 -4.64
N GLY A 257 28.72 1.46 -4.40
CA GLY A 257 29.89 1.04 -3.64
C GLY A 257 31.13 0.70 -4.47
N SER A 258 30.95 0.52 -5.77
CA SER A 258 32.01 0.27 -6.76
C SER A 258 32.77 1.56 -7.05
#